data_AF-A0A919HPA0-F1
#
_entry.id   AF-A0A919HPA0-F1
#
_cell.length_a   1.000
_cell.length_b   1.000
_cell.length_c   1.000
_cell.angle_alpha   90.00
_cell.angle_beta   90.00
_cell.angle_gamma   90.00
#
_symmetry.space_group_name_H-M   'P 1'
#
loop_
_entity.id
_entity.type
_entity.pdbx_description
1 polymer ?
#
loop_
_entity_poly.entity_id
_entity_poly.type
_entity_poly.pdbx_seq_one_letter_code
_entity_poly.pdbx_strand_id
1 'polypeptide(L)'
;MPGAAVLLWQPSISRAGRIMIQYIRIQNFRSVKDIALELGPLNIVFGPNGCGKSNIYNAIHLLTAAAEGRLSGFISEEGGLENMMWSGERSPLDRHPRRLQIACRTDSFDYELQIGFPEKLPYPTQFMLDPIVKEENIWLAGYSRRPSSRVLQRRNQAAFLVDVTGEKSTFTESIYENESVFGQLGEPHRFPEVSRVRETLRRWRFYHEFAIGRHSPLRQPAVGYRSPVLDSDGQNLAAAFQTIVEIGAEEILHEILADAFPGCQFYCENEHSRFALKMRREGIRRPLLAAEMSDGTLRFCASPSRCSVRARRRFWRSMNRRTACIATCCPRWPG
;
A
#
# COMPACT_ATOMS: atom_id res chain seq x y z
N MET A 1 -14.60 2.88 -19.66
CA MET A 1 -13.68 1.98 -18.92
C MET A 1 -13.89 2.22 -17.43
N PRO A 2 -14.39 1.25 -16.66
CA PRO A 2 -14.81 1.49 -15.28
C PRO A 2 -13.60 1.53 -14.35
N GLY A 3 -13.66 2.47 -13.40
CA GLY A 3 -12.56 2.96 -12.59
C GLY A 3 -11.93 1.92 -11.66
N ALA A 4 -10.63 2.15 -11.41
CA ALA A 4 -9.80 1.41 -10.49
C ALA A 4 -10.49 1.19 -9.14
N ALA A 5 -10.68 -0.08 -8.78
CA ALA A 5 -11.00 -0.50 -7.43
C ALA A 5 -9.67 -0.67 -6.68
N VAL A 6 -9.40 0.22 -5.73
CA VAL A 6 -8.21 0.13 -4.89
C VAL A 6 -8.45 -0.93 -3.82
N LEU A 7 -7.74 -2.06 -3.91
CA LEU A 7 -7.72 -3.08 -2.87
C LEU A 7 -6.45 -2.91 -2.03
N LEU A 8 -6.59 -2.33 -0.83
CA LEU A 8 -5.50 -2.29 0.14
C LEU A 8 -5.41 -3.67 0.81
N TRP A 9 -4.30 -4.38 0.62
CA TRP A 9 -4.06 -5.69 1.25
C TRP A 9 -2.71 -5.71 1.96
N GLN A 10 -2.67 -6.33 3.14
CA GLN A 10 -1.46 -6.51 3.94
C GLN A 10 -1.33 -7.99 4.33
N PRO A 11 -0.25 -8.68 3.92
CA PRO A 11 0.01 -10.05 4.36
C PRO A 11 0.33 -10.10 5.85
N SER A 12 -0.25 -11.06 6.57
CA SER A 12 0.23 -11.47 7.90
C SER A 12 0.36 -12.99 7.97
N ILE A 13 1.53 -13.48 8.36
CA ILE A 13 1.85 -14.92 8.47
C ILE A 13 1.62 -15.43 9.91
N SER A 14 1.25 -14.59 10.88
CA SER A 14 1.10 -15.01 12.27
C SER A 14 -0.22 -14.56 12.92
N ARG A 15 -0.75 -15.39 13.83
CA ARG A 15 -1.92 -15.11 14.70
C ARG A 15 -1.70 -13.93 15.67
N ALA A 16 -0.50 -13.36 15.73
CA ALA A 16 -0.17 -12.20 16.54
C ALA A 16 -0.45 -10.91 15.76
N GLY A 17 -1.52 -10.19 16.13
CA GLY A 17 -1.78 -8.80 15.75
C GLY A 17 -2.00 -8.56 14.26
N ARG A 18 -3.26 -8.41 13.84
CA ARG A 18 -3.57 -7.83 12.52
C ARG A 18 -3.24 -6.35 12.56
N ILE A 19 -1.99 -5.98 12.30
CA ILE A 19 -1.65 -4.57 12.17
C ILE A 19 -2.34 -4.03 10.93
N MET A 20 -3.39 -3.27 11.15
CA MET A 20 -4.31 -2.78 10.13
C MET A 20 -4.37 -1.26 10.23
N ILE A 21 -4.34 -0.58 9.09
CA ILE A 21 -4.60 0.85 9.06
C ILE A 21 -6.05 1.05 9.49
N GLN A 22 -6.24 1.74 10.60
CA GLN A 22 -7.55 2.08 11.16
C GLN A 22 -7.99 3.47 10.74
N TYR A 23 -7.03 4.39 10.56
CA TYR A 23 -7.33 5.75 10.17
C TYR A 23 -6.24 6.31 9.26
N ILE A 24 -6.65 7.15 8.32
CA ILE A 24 -5.74 7.92 7.47
C ILE A 24 -6.23 9.35 7.32
N ARG A 25 -5.31 10.30 7.40
CA ARG A 25 -5.52 11.70 7.04
C ARG A 25 -4.57 12.08 5.93
N ILE A 26 -5.09 12.70 4.89
CA ILE A 26 -4.30 13.19 3.75
C ILE A 26 -4.64 14.66 3.56
N GLN A 27 -3.62 15.51 3.56
CA GLN A 27 -3.76 16.95 3.38
C GLN A 27 -2.82 17.45 2.29
N ASN A 28 -3.32 18.42 1.52
CA ASN A 28 -2.61 19.09 0.45
C ASN A 28 -1.99 18.13 -0.59
N PHE A 29 -2.71 17.08 -0.99
CA PHE A 29 -2.25 16.04 -1.91
C PHE A 29 -3.09 16.03 -3.20
N ARG A 30 -2.53 16.48 -4.32
CA ARG A 30 -3.17 16.48 -5.65
C ARG A 30 -4.59 17.08 -5.66
N SER A 31 -5.63 16.28 -5.89
CA SER A 31 -7.02 16.76 -5.86
C SER A 31 -7.62 16.80 -4.45
N VAL A 32 -6.89 16.32 -3.44
CA VAL A 32 -7.35 16.17 -2.05
C VAL A 32 -6.77 17.30 -1.19
N LYS A 33 -7.64 18.19 -0.71
CA LYS A 33 -7.25 19.30 0.18
C LYS A 33 -7.07 18.83 1.62
N ASP A 34 -8.09 18.19 2.19
CA ASP A 34 -8.06 17.55 3.50
C ASP A 34 -9.11 16.43 3.50
N ILE A 35 -8.69 15.20 3.74
CA ILE A 35 -9.58 14.06 3.93
C ILE A 35 -9.13 13.26 5.13
N ALA A 36 -10.09 12.82 5.93
CA ALA A 36 -9.89 11.94 7.06
C ALA A 36 -10.82 10.73 6.90
N LEU A 37 -10.26 9.51 6.92
CA LEU A 37 -10.99 8.27 6.68
C LEU A 37 -10.70 7.28 7.80
N GLU A 38 -11.76 6.74 8.40
CA GLU A 38 -11.70 5.54 9.22
C GLU A 38 -11.79 4.31 8.29
N LEU A 39 -10.89 3.35 8.46
CA LEU A 39 -10.68 2.20 7.60
C LEU A 39 -11.01 0.92 8.36
N GLY A 40 -11.82 0.07 7.72
CA GLY A 40 -12.10 -1.28 8.19
C GLY A 40 -11.18 -2.34 7.58
N PRO A 41 -11.42 -3.63 7.86
CA PRO A 41 -10.69 -4.75 7.26
C PRO A 41 -10.80 -4.86 5.74
N LEU A 42 -11.85 -4.27 5.16
CA LEU A 42 -12.04 -4.16 3.72
C LEU A 42 -12.70 -2.82 3.44
N ASN A 43 -12.02 -1.99 2.64
CA ASN A 43 -12.53 -0.71 2.19
C ASN A 43 -12.65 -0.75 0.67
N ILE A 44 -13.84 -0.45 0.15
CA ILE A 44 -14.08 -0.37 -1.29
C ILE A 44 -14.32 1.09 -1.61
N VAL A 45 -13.38 1.71 -2.33
CA VAL A 45 -13.48 3.10 -2.75
C VAL A 45 -14.03 3.14 -4.18
N PHE A 46 -15.20 3.78 -4.37
CA PHE A 46 -15.84 3.96 -5.67
C PHE A 46 -16.29 5.41 -5.85
N GLY A 47 -16.47 5.84 -7.10
CA GLY A 47 -16.88 7.19 -7.44
C GLY A 47 -16.64 7.51 -8.92
N PRO A 48 -17.03 8.70 -9.41
CA PRO A 48 -16.77 9.13 -10.79
C PRO A 48 -15.29 9.13 -11.15
N ASN A 49 -14.96 9.03 -12.43
CA ASN A 49 -13.57 9.20 -12.88
C ASN A 49 -13.07 10.61 -12.52
N GLY A 50 -11.81 10.73 -12.09
CA GLY A 50 -11.23 12.02 -11.67
C GLY A 50 -11.53 12.44 -10.23
N CYS A 51 -12.36 11.74 -9.46
CA CYS A 51 -12.70 12.14 -8.08
C CYS A 51 -11.59 11.88 -7.02
N GLY A 52 -10.36 11.57 -7.43
CA GLY A 52 -9.22 11.40 -6.51
C GLY A 52 -9.05 10.02 -5.86
N LYS A 53 -9.71 8.96 -6.33
CA LYS A 53 -9.52 7.59 -5.79
C LYS A 53 -8.08 7.11 -5.85
N SER A 54 -7.43 7.32 -7.00
CA SER A 54 -6.01 7.00 -7.18
C SER A 54 -5.10 7.84 -6.28
N ASN A 55 -5.54 9.04 -5.86
CA ASN A 55 -4.76 9.88 -4.95
C ASN A 55 -4.73 9.31 -3.54
N ILE A 56 -5.83 8.71 -3.06
CA ILE A 56 -5.84 7.99 -1.77
C ILE A 56 -4.85 6.82 -1.80
N TYR A 57 -4.85 6.05 -2.90
CA TYR A 57 -3.91 4.96 -3.10
C TYR A 57 -2.45 5.44 -3.14
N ASN A 58 -2.15 6.45 -3.96
CA ASN A 58 -0.80 7.00 -4.08
C ASN A 58 -0.30 7.61 -2.76
N ALA A 59 -1.18 8.21 -1.96
CA ALA A 59 -0.83 8.73 -0.64
C ALA A 59 -0.39 7.61 0.32
N ILE A 60 -1.09 6.47 0.33
CA ILE A 60 -0.69 5.30 1.14
C ILE A 60 0.61 4.71 0.58
N HIS A 61 0.75 4.65 -0.74
CA HIS A 61 1.96 4.14 -1.40
C HIS A 61 3.20 4.99 -1.07
N LEU A 62 3.03 6.32 -0.96
CA LEU A 62 4.10 7.23 -0.52
C LEU A 62 4.66 6.88 0.86
N LEU A 63 3.81 6.45 1.80
CA LEU A 63 4.26 6.03 3.14
C LEU A 63 5.14 4.76 3.08
N THR A 64 4.82 3.84 2.18
CA THR A 64 5.64 2.64 1.95
C THR A 64 6.94 2.99 1.23
N ALA A 65 6.91 3.88 0.23
CA ALA A 65 8.12 4.39 -0.41
C ALA A 65 9.05 5.08 0.61
N ALA A 66 8.51 5.84 1.56
CA ALA A 66 9.27 6.43 2.67
C ALA A 66 9.94 5.35 3.52
N ALA A 67 9.21 4.28 3.88
CA ALA A 67 9.76 3.17 4.66
C ALA A 67 10.84 2.37 3.93
N GLU A 68 10.79 2.33 2.60
CA GLU A 68 11.78 1.69 1.74
C GLU A 68 13.01 2.57 1.45
N GLY A 69 13.02 3.83 1.88
CA GLY A 69 14.09 4.79 1.55
C GLY A 69 14.09 5.20 0.07
N ARG A 70 12.91 5.20 -0.55
CA ARG A 70 12.69 5.60 -1.96
C ARG A 70 11.77 6.81 -2.06
N LEU A 71 11.75 7.68 -1.04
CA LEU A 71 10.80 8.80 -0.98
C LEU A 71 11.01 9.77 -2.14
N SER A 72 12.25 10.21 -2.35
CA SER A 72 12.61 11.13 -3.43
C SER A 72 12.37 10.50 -4.79
N GLY A 73 12.74 9.23 -4.95
CA GLY A 73 12.54 8.47 -6.18
C GLY A 73 11.06 8.38 -6.56
N PHE A 74 10.20 7.99 -5.61
CA PHE A 74 8.76 7.92 -5.81
C PHE A 74 8.14 9.28 -6.16
N ILE A 75 8.54 10.34 -5.46
CA ILE A 75 8.05 11.70 -5.76
C ILE A 75 8.48 12.13 -7.17
N SER A 76 9.69 11.76 -7.60
CA SER A 76 10.22 12.07 -8.93
C SER A 76 9.48 11.30 -10.03
N GLU A 77 9.17 10.02 -9.82
CA GLU A 77 8.35 9.18 -10.72
C GLU A 77 6.94 9.76 -10.91
N GLU A 78 6.37 10.37 -9.85
CA GLU A 78 5.07 11.04 -9.89
C GLU A 78 5.12 12.47 -10.49
N GLY A 79 6.28 12.87 -11.04
CA GLY A 79 6.49 14.15 -11.72
C GLY A 79 6.98 15.28 -10.83
N GLY A 80 7.47 14.99 -9.63
CA GLY A 80 8.00 15.96 -8.66
C GLY A 80 6.98 16.40 -7.61
N LEU A 81 7.48 17.05 -6.55
CA LEU A 81 6.68 17.40 -5.39
C LEU A 81 5.54 18.37 -5.73
N GLU A 82 5.77 19.32 -6.63
CA GLU A 82 4.74 20.28 -7.05
C GLU A 82 3.50 19.61 -7.65
N ASN A 83 3.71 18.57 -8.47
CA ASN A 83 2.63 17.78 -9.07
C ASN A 83 1.90 16.88 -8.07
N MET A 84 2.53 16.59 -6.93
CA MET A 84 1.90 15.86 -5.82
C MET A 84 1.15 16.78 -4.86
N MET A 85 1.46 18.07 -4.82
CA MET A 85 0.77 19.02 -3.95
C MET A 85 -0.63 19.36 -4.45
N TRP A 86 -1.47 19.86 -3.53
CA TRP A 86 -2.82 20.26 -3.88
C TRP A 86 -2.84 21.42 -4.89
N SER A 87 -3.59 21.23 -5.97
CA SER A 87 -3.62 22.12 -7.15
C SER A 87 -4.77 23.14 -7.15
N GLY A 88 -5.53 23.25 -6.06
CA GLY A 88 -6.63 24.22 -6.00
C GLY A 88 -6.16 25.66 -5.79
N GLU A 89 -7.06 26.61 -6.05
CA GLU A 89 -6.80 28.03 -5.85
C GLU A 89 -6.42 28.31 -4.39
N ARG A 90 -5.28 28.98 -4.22
CA ARG A 90 -4.80 29.44 -2.92
C ARG A 90 -5.11 30.91 -2.76
N SER A 91 -5.55 31.27 -1.56
CA SER A 91 -5.65 32.69 -1.24
C SER A 91 -4.23 33.27 -1.19
N PRO A 92 -3.98 34.45 -1.77
CA PRO A 92 -2.73 35.18 -1.55
C PRO A 92 -2.42 35.45 -0.07
N LEU A 93 -3.43 35.32 0.81
CA LEU A 93 -3.35 35.48 2.26
C LEU A 93 -2.98 34.18 3.00
N ASP A 94 -2.83 33.04 2.32
CA ASP A 94 -2.43 31.79 2.96
C ASP A 94 -0.99 31.91 3.49
N ARG A 95 -0.88 32.20 4.79
CA ARG A 95 0.40 32.32 5.52
C ARG A 95 1.09 30.97 5.77
N HIS A 96 0.42 29.85 5.52
CA HIS A 96 0.94 28.53 5.83
C HIS A 96 1.85 28.01 4.71
N PRO A 97 3.05 27.48 5.04
CA PRO A 97 3.96 26.95 4.04
C PRO A 97 3.30 25.82 3.24
N ARG A 98 3.63 25.75 1.94
CA ARG A 98 3.21 24.63 1.07
C ARG A 98 3.78 23.33 1.63
N ARG A 99 2.95 22.57 2.35
CA ARG A 99 3.29 21.27 2.94
C ARG A 99 2.22 20.25 2.61
N LEU A 100 2.65 19.12 2.10
CA LEU A 100 1.88 17.89 1.97
C LEU A 100 2.00 17.13 3.28
N GLN A 101 0.88 16.60 3.79
CA GLN A 101 0.87 15.85 5.04
C GLN A 101 0.06 14.57 4.86
N ILE A 102 0.64 13.47 5.32
CA ILE A 102 -0.03 12.18 5.38
C ILE A 102 0.18 11.63 6.79
N ALA A 103 -0.92 11.27 7.43
CA ALA A 103 -0.89 10.61 8.72
C ALA A 103 -1.69 9.30 8.66
N CYS A 104 -1.16 8.23 9.24
CA CYS A 104 -1.85 6.96 9.35
C CYS A 104 -1.79 6.45 10.79
N ARG A 105 -2.90 5.88 11.26
CA ARG A 105 -2.99 5.24 12.57
C ARG A 105 -3.32 3.77 12.37
N THR A 106 -2.56 2.93 13.04
CA THR A 106 -2.76 1.49 13.14
C THR A 106 -3.12 1.11 14.57
N ASP A 107 -3.29 -0.19 14.83
CA ASP A 107 -3.43 -0.74 16.18
C ASP A 107 -2.16 -0.64 17.04
N SER A 108 -1.01 -0.34 16.43
CA SER A 108 0.31 -0.38 17.08
C SER A 108 1.04 0.95 17.07
N PHE A 109 0.77 1.84 16.09
CA PHE A 109 1.38 3.17 16.02
C PHE A 109 0.51 4.21 15.30
N ASP A 110 0.81 5.49 15.52
CA ASP A 110 0.40 6.64 14.71
C ASP A 110 1.66 7.20 14.04
N TYR A 111 1.63 7.33 12.72
CA TYR A 111 2.73 7.85 11.91
C TYR A 111 2.27 9.09 11.15
N GLU A 112 3.12 10.11 11.15
CA GLU A 112 2.88 11.36 10.44
C GLU A 112 4.12 11.77 9.66
N LEU A 113 3.92 12.08 8.38
CA LEU A 113 4.94 12.56 7.47
C LEU A 113 4.49 13.88 6.84
N GLN A 114 5.31 14.92 6.98
CA GLN A 114 5.14 16.21 6.32
C GLN A 114 6.29 16.50 5.37
N ILE A 115 5.94 16.81 4.12
CA ILE A 115 6.89 17.10 3.05
C ILE A 115 6.61 18.50 2.52
N GLY A 116 7.65 19.29 2.32
CA GLY A 116 7.55 20.63 1.74
C GLY A 116 8.78 20.96 0.91
N PHE A 117 8.90 22.24 0.55
CA PHE A 117 10.01 22.75 -0.24
C PHE A 117 11.16 23.28 0.64
N PRO A 118 12.38 23.40 0.10
CA PRO A 118 13.45 24.18 0.68
C PRO A 118 13.01 25.59 1.08
N GLU A 119 13.58 26.08 2.17
CA GLU A 119 13.46 27.49 2.51
C GLU A 119 14.22 28.32 1.48
N LYS A 120 13.84 29.60 1.31
CA LYS A 120 14.52 30.47 0.36
C LYS A 120 16.00 30.61 0.75
N LEU A 121 16.87 30.06 -0.07
CA LEU A 121 18.31 30.16 0.10
C LEU A 121 18.80 31.55 -0.36
N PRO A 122 19.90 32.07 0.21
CA PRO A 122 20.45 33.38 -0.17
C PRO A 122 21.18 33.36 -1.53
N TYR A 123 21.24 32.20 -2.20
CA TYR A 123 21.89 32.01 -3.51
C TYR A 123 20.93 31.29 -4.48
N PRO A 124 21.10 31.48 -5.80
CA PRO A 124 20.29 30.78 -6.80
C PRO A 124 20.60 29.28 -6.78
N THR A 125 19.54 28.45 -6.69
CA THR A 125 19.63 27.00 -6.83
C THR A 125 18.56 26.49 -7.79
N GLN A 126 18.88 25.43 -8.53
CA GLN A 126 17.92 24.72 -9.38
C GLN A 126 17.07 23.70 -8.58
N PHE A 127 17.45 23.43 -7.33
CA PHE A 127 16.81 22.44 -6.46
C PHE A 127 15.71 23.03 -5.55
N MET A 128 15.14 24.20 -5.89
CA MET A 128 14.08 24.85 -5.10
C MET A 128 12.78 24.05 -5.03
N LEU A 129 12.61 23.05 -5.92
CA LEU A 129 11.42 22.20 -6.01
C LEU A 129 11.63 20.80 -5.42
N ASP A 130 12.83 20.53 -4.88
CA ASP A 130 13.15 19.23 -4.29
C ASP A 130 12.29 18.95 -3.06
N PRO A 131 11.94 17.68 -2.81
CA PRO A 131 11.20 17.33 -1.63
C PRO A 131 12.07 17.40 -0.39
N ILE A 132 11.58 18.07 0.65
CA ILE A 132 12.19 18.07 1.99
C ILE A 132 11.18 17.56 3.01
N VAL A 133 11.58 16.55 3.78
CA VAL A 133 10.89 16.10 4.98
C VAL A 133 11.01 17.18 6.04
N LYS A 134 9.90 17.89 6.29
CA LYS A 134 9.83 18.97 7.29
C LYS A 134 9.61 18.41 8.68
N GLU A 135 8.67 17.49 8.81
CA GLU A 135 8.36 16.82 10.07
C GLU A 135 8.10 15.34 9.81
N GLU A 136 8.60 14.50 10.70
CA GLU A 136 8.30 13.08 10.69
C GLU A 136 8.18 12.61 12.14
N ASN A 137 7.01 12.05 12.49
CA ASN A 137 6.69 11.70 13.86
C ASN A 137 6.09 10.30 13.93
N ILE A 138 6.46 9.55 14.98
CA ILE A 138 5.85 8.26 15.31
C ILE A 138 5.45 8.28 16.78
N TRP A 139 4.21 7.89 17.05
CA TRP A 139 3.69 7.62 18.39
C TRP A 139 3.28 6.16 18.53
N LEU A 140 3.48 5.56 19.69
CA LEU A 140 2.93 4.24 20.01
C LEU A 140 1.41 4.31 20.19
N ALA A 141 0.69 3.31 19.67
CA ALA A 141 -0.77 3.23 19.78
C ALA A 141 -1.25 3.01 21.22
N GLY A 142 -2.54 3.27 21.46
CA GLY A 142 -3.17 3.20 22.78
C GLY A 142 -2.94 4.44 23.65
N TYR A 143 -1.97 5.28 23.27
CA TYR A 143 -1.76 6.60 23.85
C TYR A 143 -2.25 7.65 22.85
N SER A 144 -2.94 8.69 23.32
CA SER A 144 -3.13 9.91 22.50
C SER A 144 -1.75 10.44 22.03
N ARG A 145 -1.71 11.36 21.05
CA ARG A 145 -0.47 12.02 20.56
C ARG A 145 0.22 12.83 21.66
N ARG A 146 0.76 12.14 22.67
CA ARG A 146 1.39 12.67 23.85
C ARG A 146 2.91 12.71 23.61
N PRO A 147 3.63 13.69 24.18
CA PRO A 147 5.08 13.75 24.06
C PRO A 147 5.82 12.52 24.63
N SER A 148 5.19 11.78 25.55
CA SER A 148 5.73 10.58 26.19
C SER A 148 5.60 9.32 25.33
N SER A 149 4.60 9.23 24.45
CA SER A 149 4.41 8.09 23.54
C SER A 149 5.15 8.26 22.21
N ARG A 150 5.79 9.42 22.00
CA ARG A 150 6.52 9.75 20.77
C ARG A 150 7.89 9.08 20.76
N VAL A 151 8.07 8.13 19.84
CA VAL A 151 9.29 7.34 19.67
C VAL A 151 10.20 7.86 18.55
N LEU A 152 9.63 8.62 17.61
CA LEU A 152 10.38 9.38 16.61
C LEU A 152 9.85 10.80 16.57
N GLN A 153 10.76 11.76 16.59
CA GLN A 153 10.48 13.15 16.25
C GLN A 153 11.62 13.68 15.39
N ARG A 154 11.31 13.98 14.14
CA ARG A 154 12.21 14.69 13.23
C ARG A 154 11.63 16.06 12.88
N ARG A 155 12.51 17.05 12.85
CA ARG A 155 12.27 18.39 12.29
C ARG A 155 13.43 18.76 11.38
N ASN A 156 13.17 18.83 10.08
CA ASN A 156 14.21 18.99 9.06
C ASN A 156 15.33 17.94 9.26
N GLN A 157 16.58 18.36 9.50
CA GLN A 157 17.73 17.47 9.69
C GLN A 157 17.91 16.96 11.13
N ALA A 158 17.17 17.50 12.11
CA ALA A 158 17.29 17.08 13.50
C ALA A 158 16.27 15.98 13.81
N ALA A 159 16.73 14.81 14.27
CA ALA A 159 15.84 13.75 14.75
C ALA A 159 16.18 13.29 16.17
N PHE A 160 15.13 12.99 16.92
CA PHE A 160 15.17 12.39 18.24
C PHE A 160 14.45 11.05 18.18
N LEU A 161 15.13 9.99 18.62
CA LEU A 161 14.60 8.63 18.64
C LEU A 161 14.66 8.08 20.06
N VAL A 162 13.70 7.22 20.40
CA VAL A 162 13.74 6.43 21.62
C VAL A 162 14.52 5.15 21.35
N ASP A 163 15.58 4.93 22.12
CA ASP A 163 16.44 3.75 21.99
C ASP A 163 15.85 2.51 22.72
N VAL A 164 16.59 1.40 22.70
CA VAL A 164 16.23 0.16 23.41
C VAL A 164 16.05 0.31 24.92
N THR A 165 16.68 1.32 25.54
CA THR A 165 16.58 1.59 26.97
C THR A 165 15.34 2.41 27.32
N GLY A 166 14.68 2.98 26.32
CA GLY A 166 13.53 3.88 26.48
C GLY A 166 13.94 5.35 26.62
N GLU A 167 15.23 5.67 26.51
CA GLU A 167 15.74 7.04 26.57
C GLU A 167 15.68 7.73 25.21
N LYS A 168 15.46 9.04 25.24
CA LYS A 168 15.49 9.88 24.03
C LYS A 168 16.93 10.22 23.70
N SER A 169 17.41 9.69 22.59
CA SER A 169 18.73 10.01 22.05
C SER A 169 18.59 10.87 20.79
N THR A 170 19.50 11.81 20.62
CA THR A 170 19.64 12.56 19.37
C THR A 170 20.25 11.65 18.32
N PHE A 171 19.66 11.61 17.13
CA PHE A 171 20.25 10.93 15.99
C PHE A 171 21.44 11.76 15.50
N THR A 172 22.65 11.23 15.67
CA THR A 172 23.90 11.95 15.42
C THR A 172 24.41 11.82 14.00
N GLU A 173 23.87 10.89 13.21
CA GLU A 173 24.25 10.72 11.81
C GLU A 173 23.63 11.83 10.94
N SER A 174 24.29 12.15 9.82
CA SER A 174 23.80 13.14 8.87
C SER A 174 22.51 12.65 8.23
N ILE A 175 21.40 13.33 8.54
CA ILE A 175 20.11 13.03 7.95
C ILE A 175 19.94 13.81 6.65
N TYR A 176 19.80 13.09 5.54
CA TYR A 176 19.39 13.64 4.26
C TYR A 176 17.96 14.21 4.37
N GLU A 177 17.80 15.46 3.94
CA GLU A 177 16.55 16.22 4.02
C GLU A 177 15.42 15.64 3.17
N ASN A 178 15.78 14.99 2.08
CA ASN A 178 14.88 14.50 1.04
C ASN A 178 14.41 13.05 1.25
N GLU A 179 14.94 12.36 2.26
CA GLU A 179 14.56 10.99 2.60
C GLU A 179 14.02 10.88 4.03
N SER A 180 13.17 9.88 4.25
CA SER A 180 12.67 9.54 5.60
C SER A 180 13.79 9.00 6.49
N VAL A 181 13.61 9.11 7.82
CA VAL A 181 14.49 8.43 8.80
C VAL A 181 14.52 6.93 8.59
N PHE A 182 13.46 6.32 8.05
CA PHE A 182 13.39 4.89 7.80
C PHE A 182 14.45 4.38 6.82
N GLY A 183 14.74 5.14 5.76
CA GLY A 183 15.74 4.80 4.75
C GLY A 183 17.18 4.97 5.25
N GLN A 184 17.37 5.69 6.34
CA GLN A 184 18.67 6.12 6.86
C GLN A 184 19.04 5.45 8.20
N LEU A 185 18.19 4.54 8.66
CA LEU A 185 18.36 3.82 9.92
C LEU A 185 19.42 2.72 9.77
N GLY A 186 20.68 3.08 9.98
CA GLY A 186 21.84 2.17 9.89
C GLY A 186 21.83 1.06 10.95
N GLU A 187 21.30 1.33 12.15
CA GLU A 187 21.27 0.40 13.29
C GLU A 187 19.83 0.08 13.76
N PRO A 188 19.10 -0.83 13.08
CA PRO A 188 17.71 -1.13 13.43
C PRO A 188 17.49 -1.64 14.86
N HIS A 189 18.49 -2.34 15.41
CA HIS A 189 18.44 -2.95 16.73
C HIS A 189 18.49 -1.92 17.86
N ARG A 190 19.09 -0.75 17.63
CA ARG A 190 19.17 0.34 18.60
C ARG A 190 17.83 1.07 18.78
N PHE A 191 16.98 1.05 17.75
CA PHE A 191 15.69 1.74 17.72
C PHE A 191 14.54 0.77 17.35
N PRO A 192 14.19 -0.17 18.24
CA PRO A 192 13.32 -1.30 17.90
C PRO A 192 11.91 -0.86 17.52
N GLU A 193 11.34 0.15 18.16
CA GLU A 193 9.98 0.62 17.84
C GLU A 193 9.92 1.29 16.46
N VAL A 194 10.89 2.13 16.12
CA VAL A 194 10.95 2.77 14.79
C VAL A 194 11.19 1.72 13.71
N SER A 195 12.07 0.76 13.95
CA SER A 195 12.29 -0.40 13.07
C SER A 195 11.02 -1.21 12.87
N ARG A 196 10.24 -1.46 13.93
CA ARG A 196 8.97 -2.19 13.84
C ARG A 196 7.94 -1.46 12.97
N VAL A 197 7.85 -0.13 13.09
CA VAL A 197 7.00 0.69 12.21
C VAL A 197 7.47 0.58 10.76
N ARG A 198 8.78 0.74 10.50
CA ARG A 198 9.36 0.58 9.16
C ARG A 198 9.00 -0.76 8.53
N GLU A 199 9.24 -1.86 9.23
CA GLU A 199 8.95 -3.20 8.72
C GLU A 199 7.46 -3.43 8.52
N THR A 200 6.60 -2.78 9.31
CA THR A 200 5.15 -2.82 9.09
C THR A 200 4.76 -2.11 7.80
N LEU A 201 5.25 -0.87 7.59
CA LEU A 201 4.97 -0.09 6.37
C LEU A 201 5.52 -0.78 5.11
N ARG A 202 6.70 -1.40 5.21
CA ARG A 202 7.31 -2.22 4.13
C ARG A 202 6.53 -3.49 3.80
N ARG A 203 5.70 -3.99 4.72
CA ARG A 203 4.83 -5.15 4.49
C ARG A 203 3.55 -4.78 3.76
N TRP A 204 3.22 -3.51 3.62
CA TRP A 204 2.03 -3.12 2.86
C TRP A 204 2.19 -3.51 1.40
N ARG A 205 1.12 -4.03 0.80
CA ARG A 205 1.13 -4.51 -0.59
C ARG A 205 0.10 -3.74 -1.38
N PHE A 206 0.51 -3.36 -2.58
CA PHE A 206 -0.23 -2.50 -3.47
C PHE A 206 -0.40 -3.21 -4.80
N TYR A 207 -1.65 -3.47 -5.17
CA TYR A 207 -2.02 -4.10 -6.43
C TYR A 207 -2.86 -3.09 -7.21
N HIS A 208 -2.26 -2.48 -8.24
CA HIS A 208 -2.92 -1.42 -9.00
C HIS A 208 -3.77 -2.01 -10.13
N GLU A 209 -3.11 -2.69 -11.05
CA GLU A 209 -3.72 -3.37 -12.17
C GLU A 209 -2.79 -4.50 -12.60
N PHE A 210 -3.31 -5.73 -12.61
CA PHE A 210 -2.60 -6.82 -13.22
C PHE A 210 -2.70 -6.69 -14.73
N ALA A 211 -1.56 -6.62 -15.42
CA ALA A 211 -1.54 -6.80 -16.87
C ALA A 211 -2.10 -8.20 -17.17
N ILE A 212 -3.15 -8.34 -17.98
CA ILE A 212 -3.77 -9.66 -18.29
C ILE A 212 -3.77 -9.93 -19.80
N GLY A 213 -3.18 -9.03 -20.58
CA GLY A 213 -2.98 -9.22 -22.01
C GLY A 213 -2.23 -10.52 -22.31
N ARG A 214 -2.25 -10.94 -23.59
CA ARG A 214 -1.68 -12.24 -24.02
C ARG A 214 -0.22 -12.47 -23.58
N HIS A 215 0.55 -11.39 -23.46
CA HIS A 215 1.96 -11.42 -23.06
C HIS A 215 2.19 -11.11 -21.57
N SER A 216 1.13 -11.10 -20.76
CA SER A 216 1.24 -10.84 -19.33
C SER A 216 2.19 -11.83 -18.64
N PRO A 217 3.02 -11.38 -17.69
CA PRO A 217 3.79 -12.25 -16.80
C PRO A 217 2.92 -13.31 -16.09
N LEU A 218 1.66 -12.99 -15.76
CA LEU A 218 0.71 -13.93 -15.13
C LEU A 218 0.39 -15.16 -15.98
N ARG A 219 0.52 -15.06 -17.29
CA ARG A 219 0.19 -16.12 -18.25
C ARG A 219 1.39 -17.01 -18.57
N GLN A 220 2.58 -16.63 -18.13
CA GLN A 220 3.83 -17.29 -18.50
C GLN A 220 4.41 -18.11 -17.34
N PRO A 221 5.04 -19.26 -17.61
CA PRO A 221 5.83 -19.97 -16.61
C PRO A 221 7.00 -19.11 -16.11
N ALA A 222 7.05 -18.87 -14.81
CA ALA A 222 8.07 -18.03 -14.18
C ALA A 222 8.98 -18.85 -13.28
N VAL A 223 10.25 -18.46 -13.17
CA VAL A 223 11.15 -19.05 -12.17
C VAL A 223 10.61 -18.68 -10.79
N GLY A 224 10.31 -19.69 -9.98
CA GLY A 224 9.63 -19.51 -8.71
C GLY A 224 10.51 -19.82 -7.52
N TYR A 225 10.27 -19.11 -6.43
CA TYR A 225 10.78 -19.42 -5.10
C TYR A 225 9.61 -19.44 -4.12
N ARG A 226 9.81 -20.00 -2.92
CA ARG A 226 8.76 -20.01 -1.90
C ARG A 226 8.43 -18.59 -1.45
N SER A 227 7.25 -18.11 -1.83
CA SER A 227 6.71 -16.81 -1.43
C SER A 227 5.22 -16.93 -1.19
N PRO A 228 4.71 -16.74 0.04
CA PRO A 228 3.26 -16.75 0.28
C PRO A 228 2.58 -15.44 -0.18
N VAL A 229 3.31 -14.55 -0.84
CA VAL A 229 2.86 -13.21 -1.23
C VAL A 229 2.99 -13.04 -2.74
N LEU A 230 1.92 -12.56 -3.36
CA LEU A 230 1.89 -12.24 -4.77
C LEU A 230 2.63 -10.92 -5.03
N ASP A 231 3.45 -10.89 -6.09
CA ASP A 231 4.15 -9.70 -6.56
C ASP A 231 3.16 -8.69 -7.16
N SER A 232 3.58 -7.42 -7.27
CA SER A 232 2.73 -6.33 -7.78
C SER A 232 2.28 -6.53 -9.22
N ASP A 233 3.08 -7.20 -10.04
CA ASP A 233 2.79 -7.60 -11.43
C ASP A 233 2.14 -8.99 -11.55
N GLY A 234 2.18 -9.77 -10.46
CA GLY A 234 1.63 -11.11 -10.35
C GLY A 234 2.46 -12.20 -11.01
N GLN A 235 3.70 -11.93 -11.44
CA GLN A 235 4.53 -12.93 -12.14
C GLN A 235 4.73 -14.22 -11.32
N ASN A 236 4.85 -14.10 -10.00
CA ASN A 236 5.04 -15.24 -9.10
C ASN A 236 3.74 -15.99 -8.73
N LEU A 237 2.62 -15.78 -9.43
CA LEU A 237 1.31 -16.38 -9.10
C LEU A 237 1.38 -17.89 -8.86
N ALA A 238 2.04 -18.64 -9.75
CA ALA A 238 2.15 -20.09 -9.62
C ALA A 238 2.99 -20.50 -8.39
N ALA A 239 4.08 -19.78 -8.13
CA ALA A 239 4.93 -20.02 -6.96
C ALA A 239 4.20 -19.66 -5.65
N ALA A 240 3.42 -18.57 -5.66
CA ALA A 240 2.63 -18.15 -4.52
C ALA A 240 1.49 -19.12 -4.21
N PHE A 241 0.79 -19.60 -5.24
CA PHE A 241 -0.20 -20.65 -5.12
C PHE A 241 0.40 -21.92 -4.50
N GLN A 242 1.52 -22.40 -5.04
CA GLN A 242 2.19 -23.60 -4.54
C GLN A 242 2.68 -23.43 -3.10
N THR A 243 3.18 -22.24 -2.76
CA THR A 243 3.60 -21.93 -1.39
C THR A 243 2.43 -22.00 -0.42
N ILE A 244 1.24 -21.52 -0.80
CA ILE A 244 0.02 -21.57 0.03
C ILE A 244 -0.43 -23.02 0.26
N VAL A 245 -0.31 -23.88 -0.75
CA VAL A 245 -0.58 -25.32 -0.63
C VAL A 245 0.40 -25.97 0.35
N GLU A 246 1.70 -25.72 0.17
CA GLU A 246 2.75 -26.33 1.00
C GLU A 246 2.73 -25.88 2.47
N ILE A 247 2.27 -24.67 2.78
CA ILE A 247 2.10 -24.21 4.18
C ILE A 247 0.82 -24.75 4.84
N GLY A 248 0.08 -25.65 4.18
CA GLY A 248 -1.08 -26.35 4.74
C GLY A 248 -2.39 -25.54 4.70
N ALA A 249 -2.47 -24.50 3.86
CA ALA A 249 -3.70 -23.73 3.66
C ALA A 249 -4.51 -24.19 2.42
N GLU A 250 -4.23 -25.40 1.95
CA GLU A 250 -4.79 -26.03 0.75
C GLU A 250 -6.32 -26.15 0.79
N GLU A 251 -6.89 -26.61 1.91
CA GLU A 251 -8.34 -26.82 2.06
C GLU A 251 -9.12 -25.53 1.82
N ILE A 252 -8.75 -24.45 2.52
CA ILE A 252 -9.39 -23.13 2.38
C ILE A 252 -9.23 -22.58 0.95
N LEU A 253 -8.05 -22.79 0.34
CA LEU A 253 -7.78 -22.35 -1.02
C LEU A 253 -8.69 -23.07 -2.03
N HIS A 254 -8.80 -24.39 -1.92
CA HIS A 254 -9.65 -25.18 -2.81
C HIS A 254 -11.14 -24.92 -2.59
N GLU A 255 -11.58 -24.73 -1.35
CA GLU A 255 -12.97 -24.32 -1.06
C GLU A 255 -13.31 -23.00 -1.77
N ILE A 256 -12.43 -21.98 -1.67
CA ILE A 256 -12.64 -20.68 -2.32
C ILE A 256 -12.67 -20.82 -3.85
N LEU A 257 -11.81 -21.65 -4.42
CA LEU A 257 -11.74 -21.86 -5.87
C LEU A 257 -12.91 -22.68 -6.39
N ALA A 258 -13.37 -23.68 -5.64
CA ALA A 258 -14.55 -24.47 -5.98
C ALA A 258 -15.83 -23.62 -5.94
N ASP A 259 -15.97 -22.73 -4.96
CA ASP A 259 -17.08 -21.77 -4.88
C ASP A 259 -17.10 -20.80 -6.09
N ALA A 260 -15.93 -20.42 -6.61
CA ALA A 260 -15.80 -19.47 -7.71
C ALA A 260 -15.85 -20.12 -9.10
N PHE A 261 -15.29 -21.31 -9.24
CA PHE A 261 -15.19 -22.08 -10.49
C PHE A 261 -15.61 -23.54 -10.26
N PRO A 262 -16.92 -23.82 -10.19
CA PRO A 262 -17.42 -25.18 -10.01
C PRO A 262 -16.92 -26.11 -11.13
N GLY A 263 -16.46 -27.30 -10.78
CA GLY A 263 -15.94 -28.28 -11.73
C GLY A 263 -14.53 -27.98 -12.28
N CYS A 264 -13.83 -26.98 -11.71
CA CYS A 264 -12.44 -26.67 -12.03
C CYS A 264 -11.51 -27.01 -10.86
N GLN A 265 -10.37 -27.62 -11.16
CA GLN A 265 -9.29 -27.88 -10.21
C GLN A 265 -8.03 -27.15 -10.66
N PHE A 266 -7.45 -26.34 -9.77
CA PHE A 266 -6.23 -25.59 -10.02
C PHE A 266 -5.07 -26.26 -9.31
N TYR A 267 -3.93 -26.36 -9.98
CA TYR A 267 -2.69 -26.87 -9.41
C TYR A 267 -1.49 -26.24 -10.11
N CYS A 268 -0.33 -26.32 -9.47
CA CYS A 268 0.91 -25.85 -10.06
C CYS A 268 1.76 -27.03 -10.52
N GLU A 269 2.50 -26.83 -11.60
CA GLU A 269 3.51 -27.76 -12.08
C GLU A 269 4.84 -27.03 -12.16
N ASN A 270 5.91 -27.70 -11.73
CA ASN A 270 7.26 -27.18 -11.74
C ASN A 270 8.09 -28.00 -12.73
N GLU A 271 8.47 -27.36 -13.83
CA GLU A 271 9.39 -27.91 -14.83
C GLU A 271 10.68 -27.09 -14.81
N HIS A 272 11.79 -27.69 -14.36
CA HIS A 272 13.11 -27.03 -14.31
C HIS A 272 13.11 -25.68 -13.56
N SER A 273 12.48 -25.63 -12.38
CA SER A 273 12.30 -24.43 -11.54
C SER A 273 11.34 -23.37 -12.11
N ARG A 274 10.67 -23.65 -13.23
CA ARG A 274 9.63 -22.79 -13.78
C ARG A 274 8.27 -23.30 -13.34
N PHE A 275 7.59 -22.50 -12.54
CA PHE A 275 6.26 -22.79 -12.04
C PHE A 275 5.22 -22.29 -13.03
N ALA A 276 4.27 -23.16 -13.37
CA ALA A 276 3.13 -22.84 -14.21
C ALA A 276 1.83 -23.21 -13.48
N LEU A 277 0.88 -22.27 -13.46
CA LEU A 277 -0.47 -22.53 -12.98
C LEU A 277 -1.25 -23.27 -14.08
N LYS A 278 -1.83 -24.42 -13.73
CA LYS A 278 -2.66 -25.25 -14.62
C LYS A 278 -4.06 -25.42 -14.03
N MET A 279 -5.04 -25.58 -14.92
CA MET A 279 -6.44 -25.81 -14.56
C MET A 279 -6.96 -27.06 -15.26
N ARG A 280 -7.45 -28.04 -14.51
CA ARG A 280 -8.28 -29.14 -15.02
C ARG A 280 -9.74 -28.74 -14.92
N ARG A 281 -10.52 -29.08 -15.94
CA ARG A 281 -11.96 -28.80 -16.00
C ARG A 281 -12.70 -30.04 -16.48
N GLU A 282 -13.83 -30.32 -15.85
CA GLU A 282 -14.72 -31.39 -16.29
C GLU A 282 -15.11 -31.20 -17.77
N GLY A 283 -14.99 -32.27 -18.56
CA GLY A 283 -15.23 -32.24 -20.02
C GLY A 283 -14.01 -31.90 -20.88
N ILE A 284 -12.88 -31.46 -20.31
CA ILE A 284 -11.62 -31.24 -21.04
C ILE A 284 -10.57 -32.26 -20.57
N ARG A 285 -10.11 -33.13 -21.47
CA ARG A 285 -9.17 -34.22 -21.14
C ARG A 285 -7.74 -33.75 -20.86
N ARG A 286 -7.34 -32.58 -21.36
CA ARG A 286 -6.01 -31.99 -21.15
C ARG A 286 -6.06 -30.85 -20.13
N PRO A 287 -5.00 -30.62 -19.34
CA PRO A 287 -4.93 -29.44 -18.48
C PRO A 287 -4.77 -28.17 -19.32
N LEU A 288 -5.43 -27.10 -18.89
CA LEU A 288 -5.33 -25.77 -19.47
C LEU A 288 -4.21 -24.99 -18.81
N LEU A 289 -3.36 -24.34 -19.62
CA LEU A 289 -2.32 -23.45 -19.14
C LEU A 289 -2.90 -22.08 -18.75
N ALA A 290 -2.20 -21.33 -17.89
CA ALA A 290 -2.55 -19.94 -17.57
C ALA A 290 -2.77 -19.08 -18.82
N ALA A 291 -2.00 -19.32 -19.89
CA ALA A 291 -2.15 -18.65 -21.18
C ALA A 291 -3.51 -18.86 -21.85
N GLU A 292 -4.19 -19.97 -21.58
CA GLU A 292 -5.51 -20.32 -22.15
C GLU A 292 -6.68 -19.92 -21.23
N MET A 293 -6.40 -19.46 -20.00
CA MET A 293 -7.43 -19.09 -19.04
C MET A 293 -8.10 -17.76 -19.39
N SER A 294 -9.36 -17.61 -18.99
CA SER A 294 -10.09 -16.34 -19.14
C SER A 294 -9.49 -15.26 -18.25
N ASP A 295 -9.58 -14.00 -18.66
CA ASP A 295 -9.05 -12.86 -17.89
C ASP A 295 -9.66 -12.79 -16.48
N GLY A 296 -10.95 -13.14 -16.34
CA GLY A 296 -11.64 -13.19 -15.06
C GLY A 296 -11.09 -14.27 -14.14
N THR A 297 -10.68 -15.42 -14.70
CA THR A 297 -10.06 -16.51 -13.94
C THR A 297 -8.71 -16.09 -13.38
N LEU A 298 -7.85 -15.50 -14.22
CA LEU A 298 -6.53 -15.04 -13.78
C LEU A 298 -6.63 -13.91 -12.76
N ARG A 299 -7.53 -12.94 -12.96
CA ARG A 299 -7.81 -11.88 -11.97
C ARG A 299 -8.23 -12.44 -10.62
N PHE A 300 -9.05 -13.49 -10.62
CA PHE A 300 -9.51 -14.11 -9.39
C PHE A 300 -8.37 -14.84 -8.67
N CYS A 301 -7.55 -15.60 -9.40
CA CYS A 301 -6.40 -16.31 -8.84
C CYS A 301 -5.33 -15.34 -8.33
N ALA A 302 -5.11 -14.22 -9.03
CA ALA A 302 -4.22 -13.14 -8.61
C ALA A 302 -4.81 -12.26 -7.49
N SER A 303 -6.09 -12.43 -7.13
CA SER A 303 -6.68 -11.64 -6.05
C SER A 303 -6.21 -12.15 -4.69
N PRO A 304 -5.72 -11.27 -3.79
CA PRO A 304 -5.17 -11.67 -2.51
C PRO A 304 -6.09 -12.63 -1.73
N SER A 305 -5.56 -13.82 -1.44
CA SER A 305 -6.26 -15.04 -1.01
C SER A 305 -6.84 -15.01 0.40
N ARG A 306 -6.88 -13.86 1.09
CA ARG A 306 -7.41 -13.75 2.47
C ARG A 306 -8.65 -12.87 2.66
N CYS A 307 -9.28 -12.39 1.59
CA CYS A 307 -10.65 -11.89 1.73
C CYS A 307 -11.57 -13.08 2.05
N SER A 308 -12.09 -13.12 3.29
CA SER A 308 -13.10 -14.10 3.72
C SER A 308 -14.16 -14.34 2.65
N VAL A 309 -14.67 -15.57 2.54
CA VAL A 309 -15.72 -15.99 1.61
C VAL A 309 -16.91 -15.00 1.58
N ARG A 310 -17.24 -14.36 2.72
CA ARG A 310 -18.29 -13.32 2.82
C ARG A 310 -17.93 -12.00 2.13
N ALA A 311 -16.67 -11.57 2.19
CA ALA A 311 -16.18 -10.37 1.51
C ALA A 311 -16.15 -10.56 -0.02
N ARG A 312 -15.73 -11.74 -0.49
CA ARG A 312 -15.73 -12.09 -1.92
C ARG A 312 -17.14 -12.14 -2.51
N ARG A 313 -18.12 -12.70 -1.78
CA ARG A 313 -19.54 -12.67 -2.20
C ARG A 313 -20.10 -11.25 -2.32
N ARG A 314 -19.70 -10.31 -1.45
CA ARG A 314 -20.15 -8.90 -1.53
C ARG A 314 -19.50 -8.15 -2.70
N PHE A 315 -18.19 -8.29 -2.89
CA PHE A 315 -17.48 -7.68 -4.02
C PHE A 315 -18.02 -8.17 -5.38
N TRP A 316 -18.29 -9.46 -5.51
CA TRP A 316 -18.83 -10.03 -6.75
C TRP A 316 -20.30 -9.63 -6.97
N ARG A 317 -21.13 -9.60 -5.92
CA ARG A 317 -22.51 -9.08 -6.00
C ARG A 317 -22.56 -7.59 -6.34
N SER A 318 -21.59 -6.79 -5.90
CA SER A 318 -21.50 -5.36 -6.28
C SER A 318 -20.98 -5.16 -7.70
N MET A 319 -20.11 -6.04 -8.20
CA MET A 319 -19.65 -5.99 -9.60
C MET A 319 -20.77 -6.34 -10.59
N ASN A 320 -21.69 -7.21 -10.19
CA ASN A 320 -22.79 -7.70 -11.04
C ASN A 320 -24.09 -6.88 -10.93
N ARG A 321 -24.23 -6.01 -9.91
CA ARG A 321 -25.31 -5.03 -9.83
C ARG A 321 -24.84 -3.69 -10.38
N ARG A 322 -25.23 -3.38 -11.62
CA ARG A 322 -25.52 -1.98 -11.96
C ARG A 322 -26.58 -1.51 -10.95
N THR A 323 -26.48 -0.26 -10.50
CA THR A 323 -27.44 0.48 -9.64
C THR A 323 -27.23 0.44 -8.11
N ALA A 324 -26.89 1.63 -7.60
CA ALA A 324 -27.31 2.28 -6.35
C ALA A 324 -26.86 1.78 -4.96
N CYS A 325 -26.53 2.81 -4.15
CA CYS A 325 -26.40 2.89 -2.68
C CYS A 325 -25.04 2.57 -2.03
N ILE A 326 -24.30 3.64 -1.70
CA ILE A 326 -24.00 3.94 -0.30
C ILE A 326 -24.53 5.35 -0.01
N ALA A 327 -25.62 5.40 0.75
CA ALA A 327 -26.00 6.57 1.51
C ALA A 327 -25.33 6.44 2.88
N THR A 328 -24.35 7.32 3.15
CA THR A 328 -24.21 8.01 4.44
C THR A 328 -23.24 9.17 4.25
N CYS A 329 -23.82 10.37 4.23
CA CYS A 329 -23.23 11.68 4.54
C CYS A 329 -21.95 12.08 3.80
N CYS A 330 -22.13 12.51 2.55
CA CYS A 330 -21.25 13.49 1.90
C CYS A 330 -21.57 14.89 2.49
N PRO A 331 -20.65 15.59 3.18
CA PRO A 331 -20.77 17.03 3.30
C PRO A 331 -20.52 17.62 1.90
N ARG A 332 -21.45 18.50 1.48
CA ARG A 332 -21.45 19.19 0.18
C ARG A 332 -20.05 19.67 -0.21
N TRP A 333 -19.60 19.23 -1.38
CA TRP A 333 -18.51 19.85 -2.12
C TRP A 333 -18.98 21.23 -2.63
N PRO A 334 -18.34 22.36 -2.28
CA PRO A 334 -18.46 23.57 -3.07
C PRO A 334 -17.67 23.35 -4.37
N GLY A 335 -18.32 23.64 -5.49
CA GLY A 335 -17.73 23.57 -6.83
C GLY A 335 -16.75 24.69 -7.13
#